data_AF-A0A2T0SGN3-F1
#
_entry.id   AF-A0A2T0SGN3-F1
#
_cell.length_a   1.000
_cell.length_b   1.000
_cell.length_c   1.000
_cell.angle_alpha   90.00
_cell.angle_beta   90.00
_cell.angle_gamma   90.00
#
_symmetry.space_group_name_H-M   'P 1'
#
loop_
_entity.id
_entity.type
_entity.pdbx_description
1 polymer ?
#
loop_
_entity_poly.entity_id
_entity_poly.type
_entity_poly.pdbx_seq_one_letter_code
_entity_poly.pdbx_strand_id
1 'polypeptide(L)'
;MNVSSRTVGQRTVPTRKIPESLLYELIDGVPYYYRGYKAVLSRQKTKEEIMGASALQSAIVSLLVHALYRFLPFDDYLIATNEPGLHIAPGNNLSNDIAVFDQASLPVPLDEKYFSVPPRLVVEVDVKIELPTNVSETEYVYDKTQKMLDFGVQHVVWILTKTRRILQAQPDKPWTLVSWTDTVELMPGCSVHLMTLLRSKGAIL
;
A
#
# COMPACT_ATOMS: atom_id res chain seq x y z
N MET A 1 -5.85 44.01 52.26
CA MET A 1 -4.75 43.71 51.32
C MET A 1 -5.28 42.71 50.30
N ASN A 2 -5.48 43.15 49.06
CA ASN A 2 -5.93 42.30 47.96
C ASN A 2 -4.70 41.72 47.26
N VAL A 3 -4.58 40.39 47.20
CA VAL A 3 -3.62 39.71 46.33
C VAL A 3 -4.39 39.17 45.14
N SER A 4 -4.24 39.85 44.01
CA SER A 4 -4.79 39.44 42.72
C SER A 4 -3.88 38.36 42.12
N SER A 5 -4.36 37.12 42.06
CA SER A 5 -3.69 36.02 41.36
C SER A 5 -3.91 36.15 39.86
N ARG A 6 -2.86 36.50 39.13
CA ARG A 6 -2.85 36.44 37.65
C ARG A 6 -2.84 34.98 37.20
N THR A 7 -3.95 34.52 36.65
CA THR A 7 -4.03 33.27 35.90
C THR A 7 -3.25 33.42 34.60
N VAL A 8 -2.11 32.73 34.48
CA VAL A 8 -1.39 32.61 33.22
C VAL A 8 -2.21 31.69 32.33
N GLY A 9 -2.87 32.28 31.32
CA GLY A 9 -3.55 31.50 30.29
C GLY A 9 -2.55 30.60 29.60
N GLN A 10 -2.76 29.28 29.69
CA GLN A 10 -2.05 28.31 28.88
C GLN A 10 -2.34 28.64 27.40
N ARG A 11 -1.31 29.13 26.70
CA ARG A 11 -1.32 29.22 25.24
C ARG A 11 -1.41 27.78 24.71
N THR A 12 -2.59 27.38 24.26
CA THR A 12 -2.76 26.20 23.43
C THR A 12 -1.97 26.43 22.14
N VAL A 13 -0.88 25.69 21.97
CA VAL A 13 -0.12 25.67 20.71
C VAL A 13 -1.09 25.22 19.61
N PRO A 14 -1.28 25.99 18.53
CA PRO A 14 -2.12 25.55 17.42
C PRO A 14 -1.57 24.21 16.91
N THR A 15 -2.39 23.16 16.93
CA THR A 15 -2.08 21.92 16.25
C THR A 15 -1.86 22.25 14.79
N ARG A 16 -0.60 22.25 14.35
CA ARG A 16 -0.23 22.56 12.98
C ARG A 16 -0.91 21.51 12.08
N LYS A 17 -1.93 21.92 11.32
CA LYS A 17 -2.63 21.03 10.37
C LYS A 17 -1.58 20.42 9.44
N ILE A 18 -1.49 19.09 9.42
CA ILE A 18 -0.56 18.38 8.53
C ILE A 18 -1.07 18.59 7.10
N PRO A 19 -0.21 18.99 6.14
CA PRO A 19 -0.61 19.15 4.75
C PRO A 19 -1.24 17.88 4.17
N GLU A 20 -2.35 18.02 3.44
CA GLU A 20 -3.03 16.92 2.75
C GLU A 20 -2.12 16.26 1.70
N SER A 21 -1.13 17.01 1.19
CA SER A 21 -0.10 16.50 0.28
C SER A 21 0.84 15.44 0.89
N LEU A 22 0.79 15.22 2.21
CA LEU A 22 1.53 14.18 2.93
C LEU A 22 0.62 13.01 3.34
N LEU A 23 -0.69 13.11 3.12
CA LEU A 23 -1.62 12.00 3.30
C LEU A 23 -1.29 10.92 2.28
N TYR A 24 -1.11 9.69 2.77
CA TYR A 24 -0.90 8.54 1.90
C TYR A 24 -2.24 7.84 1.64
N GLU A 25 -2.97 7.54 2.71
CA GLU A 25 -4.25 6.84 2.63
C GLU A 25 -5.14 7.17 3.82
N LEU A 26 -6.41 6.78 3.72
CA LEU A 26 -7.43 7.01 4.73
C LEU A 26 -8.12 5.67 4.99
N ILE A 27 -8.15 5.21 6.24
CA ILE A 27 -8.82 3.96 6.64
C ILE A 27 -9.76 4.30 7.79
N ASP A 28 -11.04 4.00 7.64
CA ASP A 28 -12.10 4.32 8.61
C ASP A 28 -12.08 5.79 9.07
N GLY A 29 -11.76 6.71 8.16
CA GLY A 29 -11.63 8.14 8.44
C GLY A 29 -10.34 8.53 9.18
N VAL A 30 -9.46 7.58 9.49
CA VAL A 30 -8.15 7.82 10.12
C VAL A 30 -7.09 8.08 9.04
N PRO A 31 -6.43 9.24 9.04
CA PRO A 31 -5.39 9.56 8.06
C PRO A 31 -4.07 8.87 8.39
N TYR A 32 -3.54 8.15 7.40
CA TYR A 32 -2.18 7.61 7.45
C TYR A 32 -1.27 8.42 6.51
N TYR A 33 -0.17 8.91 7.05
CA TYR A 33 0.78 9.76 6.34
C TYR A 33 1.99 8.95 5.87
N TYR A 34 2.66 9.41 4.82
CA TYR A 34 3.91 8.82 4.34
C TYR A 34 4.94 8.66 5.47
N ARG A 35 5.65 7.54 5.47
CA ARG A 35 6.79 7.30 6.39
C ARG A 35 7.79 8.43 6.29
N GLY A 36 8.16 9.03 7.42
CA GLY A 36 9.06 10.18 7.45
C GLY A 36 8.40 11.54 7.22
N TYR A 37 7.07 11.65 7.14
CA TYR A 37 6.38 12.96 7.00
C TYR A 37 6.77 13.97 8.09
N LYS A 38 7.07 13.51 9.31
CA LYS A 38 7.53 14.36 10.42
C LYS A 38 8.83 15.09 10.09
N ALA A 39 9.74 14.45 9.33
CA ALA A 39 10.98 15.07 8.87
C ALA A 39 10.73 16.15 7.81
N VAL A 40 9.66 16.02 7.02
CA VAL A 40 9.21 17.07 6.09
C VAL A 40 8.65 18.26 6.86
N LEU A 41 7.85 18.00 7.91
CA LEU A 41 7.32 19.06 8.77
C LEU A 41 8.42 19.85 9.49
N SER A 42 9.54 19.20 9.83
CA SER A 42 10.73 19.81 10.42
C SER A 42 11.75 20.34 9.40
N ARG A 43 11.44 20.27 8.08
CA ARG A 43 12.31 20.71 6.97
C ARG A 43 13.67 19.99 6.90
N GLN A 44 13.73 18.77 7.42
CA GLN A 44 14.91 17.90 7.31
C GLN A 44 14.90 17.07 6.02
N LYS A 45 13.70 16.87 5.44
CA LYS A 45 13.50 16.22 4.14
C LYS A 45 12.51 17.02 3.30
N THR A 46 12.53 16.82 2.00
CA THR A 46 11.47 17.26 1.08
C THR A 46 10.36 16.21 0.98
N LYS A 47 9.23 16.60 0.40
CA LYS A 47 8.12 15.69 0.11
C LYS A 47 8.57 14.59 -0.87
N GLU A 48 9.32 14.98 -1.89
CA GLU A 48 9.78 14.10 -2.97
C GLU A 48 10.72 13.01 -2.42
N GLU A 49 11.56 13.33 -1.43
CA GLU A 49 12.47 12.39 -0.79
C GLU A 49 11.76 11.26 -0.02
N ILE A 50 10.52 11.45 0.43
CA ILE A 50 9.78 10.44 1.20
C ILE A 50 8.73 9.69 0.37
N MET A 51 8.40 10.18 -0.83
CA MET A 51 7.44 9.54 -1.73
C MET A 51 8.09 8.58 -2.73
N GLY A 52 9.38 8.77 -3.04
CA GLY A 52 10.08 7.92 -3.99
C GLY A 52 10.19 6.47 -3.51
N ALA A 53 9.93 5.53 -4.42
CA ALA A 53 10.15 4.11 -4.17
C ALA A 53 11.65 3.78 -4.07
N SER A 54 12.00 2.81 -3.22
CA SER A 54 13.37 2.29 -3.17
C SER A 54 13.73 1.52 -4.44
N ALA A 55 15.03 1.40 -4.75
CA ALA A 55 15.47 0.62 -5.91
C ALA A 55 15.00 -0.85 -5.86
N LEU A 56 14.99 -1.47 -4.67
CA LEU A 56 14.51 -2.83 -4.49
C LEU A 56 12.99 -2.93 -4.72
N GLN A 57 12.21 -2.01 -4.16
CA GLN A 57 10.76 -1.97 -4.38
C GLN A 57 10.44 -1.79 -5.87
N SER A 58 11.09 -0.84 -6.54
CA SER A 58 10.94 -0.62 -7.98
C SER A 58 11.28 -1.86 -8.80
N ALA A 59 12.35 -2.60 -8.43
CA ALA A 59 12.71 -3.85 -9.08
C ALA A 59 11.66 -4.95 -8.86
N ILE A 60 11.14 -5.09 -7.63
CA ILE A 60 10.06 -6.04 -7.31
C ILE A 60 8.82 -5.74 -8.13
N VAL A 61 8.32 -4.50 -8.09
CA VAL A 61 7.12 -4.10 -8.83
C VAL A 61 7.32 -4.34 -10.33
N SER A 62 8.44 -3.88 -10.90
CA SER A 62 8.75 -4.05 -12.33
C SER A 62 8.75 -5.52 -12.76
N LEU A 63 9.36 -6.40 -11.96
CA LEU A 63 9.47 -7.83 -12.30
C LEU A 63 8.17 -8.59 -12.12
N LEU A 64 7.37 -8.24 -11.11
CA LEU A 64 6.04 -8.81 -10.92
C LEU A 64 5.09 -8.39 -12.05
N VAL A 65 5.12 -7.12 -12.44
CA VAL A 65 4.35 -6.62 -13.59
C VAL A 65 4.76 -7.33 -14.87
N HIS A 66 6.06 -7.53 -15.12
CA HIS A 66 6.53 -8.32 -16.25
C HIS A 66 5.99 -9.76 -16.23
N ALA A 67 5.99 -10.42 -15.06
CA ALA A 67 5.43 -11.75 -14.92
C ALA A 67 3.92 -11.75 -15.20
N LEU A 68 3.16 -10.82 -14.62
CA LEU A 68 1.72 -10.72 -14.82
C LEU A 68 1.37 -10.53 -16.32
N TYR A 69 2.03 -9.61 -17.03
CA TYR A 69 1.83 -9.44 -18.48
C TYR A 69 2.19 -10.66 -19.32
N ARG A 70 3.08 -11.53 -18.83
CA ARG A 70 3.45 -12.76 -19.51
C ARG A 70 2.37 -13.84 -19.41
N PHE A 71 1.62 -13.88 -18.31
CA PHE A 71 0.67 -14.95 -18.02
C PHE A 71 -0.79 -14.55 -18.20
N LEU A 72 -1.11 -13.26 -18.05
CA LEU A 72 -2.48 -12.76 -18.18
C LEU A 72 -2.76 -12.31 -19.63
N PRO A 73 -3.91 -12.69 -20.22
CA PRO A 73 -4.34 -12.15 -21.51
C PRO A 73 -4.49 -10.63 -21.43
N PHE A 74 -3.84 -9.92 -22.36
CA PHE A 74 -3.76 -8.45 -22.33
C PHE A 74 -5.14 -7.77 -22.41
N ASP A 75 -6.06 -8.32 -23.20
CA ASP A 75 -7.39 -7.73 -23.42
C ASP A 75 -8.37 -8.00 -22.26
N ASP A 76 -8.08 -9.01 -21.43
CA ASP A 76 -8.98 -9.42 -20.34
C ASP A 76 -8.66 -8.70 -19.03
N TYR A 77 -7.47 -8.09 -18.91
CA TYR A 77 -6.98 -7.54 -17.65
C TYR A 77 -6.30 -6.18 -17.81
N LEU A 78 -6.63 -5.25 -16.92
CA LEU A 78 -5.83 -4.04 -16.69
C LEU A 78 -4.90 -4.26 -15.50
N ILE A 79 -3.59 -4.11 -15.70
CA ILE A 79 -2.59 -4.11 -14.64
C ILE A 79 -2.23 -2.65 -14.32
N ALA A 80 -2.79 -2.11 -13.24
CA ALA A 80 -2.52 -0.77 -12.76
C ALA A 80 -1.30 -0.76 -11.82
N THR A 81 -0.45 0.23 -11.99
CA THR A 81 0.77 0.48 -11.20
C THR A 81 0.88 1.99 -10.94
N ASN A 82 1.96 2.44 -10.27
CA ASN A 82 2.16 3.83 -9.89
C ASN A 82 1.16 4.30 -8.81
N GLU A 83 1.03 3.48 -7.76
CA GLU A 83 0.18 3.77 -6.60
C GLU A 83 -1.32 3.94 -6.92
N PRO A 84 -1.95 3.04 -7.72
CA PRO A 84 -3.38 3.14 -8.03
C PRO A 84 -4.21 3.29 -6.76
N GLY A 85 -5.00 4.36 -6.71
CA GLY A 85 -5.91 4.64 -5.61
C GLY A 85 -7.17 3.79 -5.72
N LEU A 86 -7.61 3.26 -4.57
CA LEU A 86 -8.81 2.45 -4.43
C LEU A 86 -9.77 3.13 -3.43
N HIS A 87 -10.90 3.61 -3.94
CA HIS A 87 -11.99 4.15 -3.13
C HIS A 87 -12.95 3.03 -2.76
N ILE A 88 -12.80 2.48 -1.55
CA ILE A 88 -13.61 1.33 -1.10
C ILE A 88 -14.89 1.75 -0.36
N ALA A 89 -14.88 2.91 0.29
CA ALA A 89 -16.04 3.49 0.98
C ALA A 89 -15.77 4.96 1.33
N PRO A 90 -16.79 5.75 1.72
CA PRO A 90 -16.56 7.05 2.35
C PRO A 90 -15.58 6.93 3.52
N GLY A 91 -14.56 7.79 3.56
CA GLY A 91 -13.51 7.73 4.58
C GLY A 91 -12.50 6.59 4.39
N ASN A 92 -12.56 5.86 3.27
CA ASN A 92 -11.66 4.75 2.98
C ASN A 92 -11.08 4.86 1.56
N ASN A 93 -9.87 5.37 1.48
CA ASN A 93 -9.10 5.52 0.26
C ASN A 93 -7.75 4.84 0.47
N LEU A 94 -7.51 3.73 -0.22
CA LEU A 94 -6.26 2.97 -0.12
C LEU A 94 -5.36 3.29 -1.32
N SER A 95 -4.05 3.19 -1.11
CA SER A 95 -3.06 3.20 -2.20
C SER A 95 -2.44 1.81 -2.30
N ASN A 96 -2.34 1.26 -3.51
CA ASN A 96 -1.78 -0.06 -3.76
C ASN A 96 -0.54 0.00 -4.64
N ASP A 97 0.46 -0.87 -4.47
CA ASP A 97 1.61 -0.91 -5.39
C ASP A 97 1.25 -1.45 -6.79
N ILE A 98 0.48 -2.55 -6.83
CA ILE A 98 -0.06 -3.14 -8.06
C ILE A 98 -1.52 -3.56 -7.81
N ALA A 99 -2.40 -3.23 -8.74
CA ALA A 99 -3.78 -3.72 -8.75
C ALA A 99 -4.12 -4.29 -10.14
N VAL A 100 -4.67 -5.51 -10.18
CA VAL A 100 -5.09 -6.18 -11.42
C VAL A 100 -6.60 -6.25 -11.47
N PHE A 101 -7.21 -5.68 -12.50
CA PHE A 101 -8.67 -5.64 -12.68
C PHE A 101 -9.07 -6.51 -13.86
N ASP A 102 -10.24 -7.14 -13.78
CA ASP A 102 -10.89 -7.66 -14.99
C ASP A 102 -11.28 -6.46 -15.86
N GLN A 103 -10.91 -6.49 -17.14
CA GLN A 103 -11.24 -5.41 -18.07
C GLN A 103 -12.75 -5.21 -18.19
N ALA A 104 -13.53 -6.28 -18.09
CA ALA A 104 -14.99 -6.27 -18.17
C ALA A 104 -15.68 -5.67 -16.92
N SER A 105 -14.99 -5.55 -15.77
CA SER A 105 -15.56 -4.92 -14.57
C SER A 105 -15.32 -3.42 -14.51
N LEU A 106 -14.42 -2.89 -15.34
CA LEU A 106 -14.05 -1.48 -15.34
C LEU A 106 -15.10 -0.61 -16.03
N PRO A 107 -15.35 0.62 -15.53
CA PRO A 107 -16.14 1.59 -16.25
C PRO A 107 -15.42 2.00 -17.54
N VAL A 108 -16.19 2.26 -18.59
CA VAL A 108 -15.69 2.77 -19.87
C VAL A 108 -16.46 4.03 -20.23
N PRO A 109 -15.80 5.21 -20.34
CA PRO A 109 -14.37 5.43 -20.14
C PRO A 109 -13.95 5.43 -18.66
N LEU A 110 -12.65 5.27 -18.41
CA LEU A 110 -12.05 5.62 -17.11
C LEU A 110 -12.05 7.15 -16.94
N ASP A 111 -12.14 7.62 -15.70
CA ASP A 111 -12.08 9.04 -15.34
C ASP A 111 -10.87 9.35 -14.43
N GLU A 112 -10.79 10.57 -13.90
CA GLU A 112 -9.67 11.03 -13.06
C GLU A 112 -9.82 10.61 -11.58
N LYS A 113 -10.78 9.76 -11.24
CA LYS A 113 -11.02 9.31 -9.86
C LYS A 113 -10.31 7.98 -9.58
N TYR A 114 -10.27 7.64 -8.30
CA TYR A 114 -9.84 6.32 -7.85
C TYR A 114 -10.74 5.21 -8.36
N PHE A 115 -10.16 4.02 -8.50
CA PHE A 115 -10.94 2.82 -8.79
C PHE A 115 -11.96 2.60 -7.68
N SER A 116 -13.20 2.31 -8.06
CA SER A 116 -14.31 2.00 -7.13
C SER A 116 -14.91 0.61 -7.42
N VAL A 117 -14.19 -0.21 -8.17
CA VAL A 117 -14.47 -1.62 -8.40
C VAL A 117 -13.35 -2.46 -7.79
N PRO A 118 -13.63 -3.66 -7.25
CA PRO A 118 -12.61 -4.48 -6.63
C PRO A 118 -11.66 -5.08 -7.69
N PRO A 119 -10.32 -4.94 -7.52
CA PRO A 119 -9.37 -5.70 -8.32
C PRO A 119 -9.42 -7.20 -7.98
N ARG A 120 -9.04 -8.05 -8.92
CA ARG A 120 -8.83 -9.49 -8.70
C ARG A 120 -7.65 -9.76 -7.80
N LEU A 121 -6.54 -9.06 -8.06
CA LEU A 121 -5.29 -9.19 -7.33
C LEU A 121 -4.80 -7.81 -6.89
N VAL A 122 -4.39 -7.69 -5.64
CA VAL A 122 -3.56 -6.59 -5.15
C VAL A 122 -2.22 -7.15 -4.70
N VAL A 123 -1.14 -6.47 -5.09
CA VAL A 123 0.19 -6.71 -4.54
C VAL A 123 0.69 -5.45 -3.86
N GLU A 124 1.20 -5.60 -2.64
CA GLU A 124 1.81 -4.54 -1.82
C GLU A 124 3.26 -4.90 -1.51
N VAL A 125 4.15 -3.90 -1.43
CA VAL A 125 5.57 -4.08 -1.11
C VAL A 125 5.95 -3.22 0.08
N ASP A 126 6.09 -3.87 1.24
CA ASP A 126 6.31 -3.26 2.56
C ASP A 126 5.28 -2.16 2.95
N VAL A 127 5.30 -1.76 4.22
CA VAL A 127 4.46 -0.67 4.71
C VAL A 127 5.13 0.69 4.43
N LYS A 128 4.39 1.61 3.80
CA LYS A 128 4.90 2.94 3.41
C LYS A 128 4.47 4.09 4.31
N ILE A 129 3.66 3.81 5.32
CA ILE A 129 3.15 4.83 6.25
C ILE A 129 4.05 4.99 7.47
N GLU A 130 3.95 6.15 8.10
CA GLU A 130 4.40 6.36 9.47
C GLU A 130 3.34 5.81 10.42
N LEU A 131 3.62 4.65 11.01
CA LEU A 131 2.67 4.01 11.93
C LEU A 131 2.51 4.85 13.21
N PRO A 132 1.27 4.95 13.74
CA PRO A 132 1.06 5.38 15.11
C PRO A 132 1.87 4.54 16.09
N THR A 133 2.34 5.13 17.19
CA THR A 133 3.23 4.44 18.16
C THR A 133 2.60 3.22 18.83
N ASN A 134 1.27 3.12 18.81
CA ASN A 134 0.48 2.04 19.41
C ASN A 134 -0.03 1.01 18.40
N VAL A 135 0.32 1.12 17.12
CA VAL A 135 -0.13 0.20 16.06
C VAL A 135 1.10 -0.53 15.52
N SER A 136 1.03 -1.86 15.49
CA SER A 136 2.12 -2.65 14.91
C SER A 136 2.03 -2.70 13.38
N GLU A 137 3.17 -2.93 12.72
CA GLU A 137 3.19 -3.08 11.25
C GLU A 137 2.35 -4.28 10.80
N THR A 138 2.36 -5.38 11.57
CA THR A 138 1.57 -6.57 11.31
C THR A 138 0.06 -6.31 11.44
N GLU A 139 -0.36 -5.61 12.49
CA GLU A 139 -1.76 -5.23 12.69
C GLU A 139 -2.27 -4.38 11.53
N TYR A 140 -1.52 -3.36 11.13
CA TYR A 140 -1.86 -2.54 9.98
C TYR A 140 -1.94 -3.35 8.67
N VAL A 141 -0.98 -4.26 8.42
CA VAL A 141 -1.01 -5.14 7.24
C VAL A 141 -2.27 -6.00 7.24
N TYR A 142 -2.66 -6.56 8.38
CA TYR A 142 -3.86 -7.40 8.50
C TYR A 142 -5.13 -6.58 8.32
N ASP A 143 -5.24 -5.41 8.94
CA ASP A 143 -6.40 -4.54 8.82
C ASP A 143 -6.58 -4.07 7.37
N LYS A 144 -5.52 -3.56 6.74
CA LYS A 144 -5.57 -3.12 5.33
C LYS A 144 -5.91 -4.29 4.41
N THR A 145 -5.34 -5.47 4.65
CA THR A 145 -5.66 -6.69 3.89
C THR A 145 -7.14 -7.04 4.02
N GLN A 146 -7.67 -7.07 5.25
CA GLN A 146 -9.07 -7.42 5.49
C GLN A 146 -10.01 -6.41 4.81
N LYS A 147 -9.70 -5.11 4.86
CA LYS A 147 -10.49 -4.07 4.16
C LYS A 147 -10.56 -4.31 2.65
N MET A 148 -9.45 -4.73 2.04
CA MET A 148 -9.43 -5.07 0.61
C MET A 148 -10.25 -6.32 0.32
N LEU A 149 -10.13 -7.37 1.15
CA LEU A 149 -10.94 -8.58 1.00
C LEU A 149 -12.44 -8.29 1.17
N ASP A 150 -12.82 -7.49 2.18
CA ASP A 150 -14.21 -7.08 2.44
C ASP A 150 -14.78 -6.25 1.29
N PHE A 151 -13.94 -5.47 0.60
CA PHE A 151 -14.33 -4.74 -0.60
C PHE A 151 -14.56 -5.64 -1.82
N GLY A 152 -14.06 -6.88 -1.79
CA GLY A 152 -14.24 -7.87 -2.85
C GLY A 152 -12.95 -8.25 -3.59
N VAL A 153 -11.77 -7.82 -3.10
CA VAL A 153 -10.48 -8.29 -3.66
C VAL A 153 -10.34 -9.78 -3.42
N GLN A 154 -9.99 -10.53 -4.46
CA GLN A 154 -9.95 -11.99 -4.40
C GLN A 154 -8.61 -12.54 -3.91
N HIS A 155 -7.53 -11.79 -4.13
CA HIS A 155 -6.20 -12.14 -3.66
C HIS A 155 -5.41 -10.88 -3.29
N VAL A 156 -4.92 -10.82 -2.05
CA VAL A 156 -4.00 -9.79 -1.58
C VAL A 156 -2.66 -10.45 -1.27
N VAL A 157 -1.59 -9.91 -1.84
CA VAL A 157 -0.22 -10.42 -1.68
C VAL A 157 0.68 -9.32 -1.13
N TRP A 158 1.28 -9.51 0.04
CA TRP A 158 2.32 -8.63 0.55
C TRP A 158 3.70 -9.22 0.34
N ILE A 159 4.59 -8.46 -0.27
CA ILE A 159 6.02 -8.75 -0.38
C ILE A 159 6.74 -8.01 0.73
N LEU A 160 7.21 -8.76 1.73
CA LEU A 160 7.89 -8.22 2.91
C LEU A 160 9.41 -8.35 2.73
N THR A 161 10.08 -7.24 2.42
CA THR A 161 11.49 -7.25 2.02
C THR A 161 12.43 -7.50 3.18
N LYS A 162 12.14 -6.93 4.36
CA LYS A 162 12.98 -7.06 5.56
C LYS A 162 13.10 -8.52 6.03
N THR A 163 12.01 -9.28 5.95
CA THR A 163 11.95 -10.68 6.39
C THR A 163 12.08 -11.68 5.24
N ARG A 164 12.09 -11.20 3.98
CA ARG A 164 12.03 -12.02 2.76
C ARG A 164 10.89 -13.04 2.83
N ARG A 165 9.71 -12.52 3.15
CA ARG A 165 8.47 -13.29 3.21
C ARG A 165 7.44 -12.75 2.23
N ILE A 166 6.49 -13.62 1.87
CA ILE A 166 5.31 -13.30 1.08
C ILE A 166 4.10 -13.71 1.92
N LEU A 167 3.23 -12.76 2.24
CA LEU A 167 1.92 -13.05 2.81
C LEU A 167 0.92 -13.16 1.67
N GLN A 168 0.14 -14.23 1.62
CA GLN A 168 -0.96 -14.42 0.67
C GLN A 168 -2.28 -14.55 1.44
N ALA A 169 -3.25 -13.72 1.09
CA ALA A 169 -4.55 -13.66 1.72
C ALA A 169 -5.66 -13.72 0.67
N GLN A 170 -6.60 -14.64 0.86
CA GLN A 170 -7.78 -14.82 0.01
C GLN A 170 -9.02 -14.96 0.91
N PRO A 171 -10.23 -14.63 0.43
CA PRO A 171 -11.46 -14.86 1.17
C PRO A 171 -11.62 -16.35 1.51
N ASP A 172 -12.15 -16.65 2.69
CA ASP A 172 -12.53 -18.00 3.15
C ASP A 172 -11.39 -19.04 3.15
N LYS A 173 -10.12 -18.59 3.12
CA LYS A 173 -8.93 -19.45 3.18
C LYS A 173 -7.99 -19.00 4.29
N PRO A 174 -7.25 -19.93 4.92
CA PRO A 174 -6.15 -19.55 5.79
C PRO A 174 -5.13 -18.69 5.04
N TRP A 175 -4.73 -17.58 5.64
CA TRP A 175 -3.65 -16.76 5.08
C TRP A 175 -2.33 -17.49 5.26
N THR A 176 -1.46 -17.40 4.26
CA THR A 176 -0.18 -18.13 4.25
C THR A 176 0.98 -17.16 4.25
N LEU A 177 2.02 -17.46 5.04
CA LEU A 177 3.26 -16.71 5.07
C LEU A 177 4.40 -17.62 4.59
N VAL A 178 4.90 -17.36 3.39
CA VAL A 178 5.89 -18.20 2.71
C VAL A 178 7.18 -17.42 2.45
N SER A 179 8.24 -18.11 2.07
CA SER A 179 9.55 -17.54 1.73
C SER A 179 9.59 -17.02 0.29
N TRP A 180 10.48 -16.09 0.00
CA TRP A 180 10.78 -15.66 -1.38
C TRP A 180 11.33 -16.79 -2.28
N THR A 181 11.78 -17.89 -1.66
CA THR A 181 12.26 -19.11 -2.31
C THR A 181 11.15 -20.10 -2.63
N ASP A 182 9.92 -19.81 -2.22
CA ASP A 182 8.77 -20.64 -2.57
C ASP A 182 8.15 -20.10 -3.88
N THR A 183 7.61 -21.01 -4.69
CA THR A 183 6.78 -20.62 -5.82
C THR A 183 5.39 -20.26 -5.32
N VAL A 184 4.92 -19.07 -5.66
CA VAL A 184 3.59 -18.55 -5.30
C VAL A 184 2.74 -18.38 -6.55
N GLU A 185 1.44 -18.68 -6.47
CA GLU A 185 0.51 -18.44 -7.56
C GLU A 185 -0.24 -17.13 -7.30
N LEU A 186 0.02 -16.11 -8.11
CA LEU A 186 -0.58 -14.78 -7.93
C LEU A 186 -2.02 -14.71 -8.48
N MET A 187 -2.24 -15.39 -9.60
CA MET A 187 -3.52 -15.56 -10.30
C MET A 187 -3.51 -16.95 -10.94
N PRO A 188 -4.67 -17.55 -11.28
CA PRO A 188 -4.72 -18.86 -11.92
C PRO A 188 -3.77 -18.95 -13.14
N GLY A 189 -2.79 -19.85 -13.06
CA GLY A 189 -1.79 -20.05 -14.12
C GLY A 189 -0.61 -19.04 -14.12
N CYS A 190 -0.59 -18.08 -13.19
CA CYS A 190 0.49 -17.12 -13.00
C CYS A 190 1.31 -17.47 -11.76
N SER A 191 2.20 -18.45 -11.89
CA SER A 191 3.15 -18.83 -10.83
C SER A 191 4.45 -18.03 -10.90
N VAL A 192 4.90 -17.52 -9.76
CA VAL A 192 6.08 -16.68 -9.62
C VAL A 192 7.02 -17.26 -8.58
N HIS A 193 8.32 -17.30 -8.90
CA HIS A 193 9.38 -17.56 -7.94
C HIS A 193 10.23 -16.29 -7.76
N LEU A 194 9.89 -15.49 -6.74
CA LEU A 194 10.36 -14.12 -6.58
C LEU A 194 11.90 -14.02 -6.50
N MET A 195 12.54 -14.93 -5.74
CA MET A 195 14.00 -14.94 -5.62
C MET A 195 14.69 -15.10 -6.98
N THR A 196 14.13 -15.92 -7.87
CA THR A 196 14.71 -16.17 -9.20
C THR A 196 14.55 -14.96 -10.10
N LEU A 197 13.38 -14.31 -10.08
CA LEU A 197 13.16 -13.07 -10.85
C LEU A 197 14.15 -11.98 -10.44
N LEU A 198 14.31 -11.74 -9.13
CA LEU A 198 15.21 -10.71 -8.64
C LEU A 198 16.68 -11.02 -8.97
N ARG A 199 17.12 -12.28 -8.81
CA ARG A 199 18.47 -12.72 -9.20
C ARG A 199 18.73 -12.56 -10.70
N SER A 200 17.73 -12.80 -11.54
CA SER A 200 17.87 -12.68 -13.01
C SER A 200 18.23 -11.27 -13.48
N LYS A 201 17.93 -10.25 -12.65
CA LYS A 201 18.29 -8.85 -12.88
C LYS A 201 19.45 -8.36 -12.01
N GLY A 202 20.06 -9.23 -11.21
CA GLY A 202 21.08 -8.83 -10.24
C GLY A 202 20.56 -7.87 -9.18
N ALA A 203 19.23 -7.80 -8.96
CA ALA A 203 18.63 -6.92 -7.95
C ALA A 203 18.96 -7.38 -6.52
N ILE A 204 19.22 -8.69 -6.36
CA ILE A 204 19.72 -9.31 -5.14
C ILE A 204 20.77 -10.37 -5.50
N LEU A 205 21.67 -10.64 -4.54
CA LEU A 205 22.71 -11.68 -4.64
C LEU A 205 22.17 -13.09 -4.38
#